data_AF-A0A2V8DNT0-F1
#
_entry.id   AF-A0A2V8DNT0-F1
#
_cell.length_a   1.000
_cell.length_b   1.000
_cell.length_c   1.000
_cell.angle_alpha   90.00
_cell.angle_beta   90.00
_cell.angle_gamma   90.00
#
_symmetry.space_group_name_H-M   'P 1'
#
loop_
_entity.id
_entity.type
_entity.pdbx_description
1 polymer ?
#
loop_
_entity_poly.entity_id
_entity_poly.type
_entity_poly.pdbx_seq_one_letter_code
_entity_poly.pdbx_strand_id
1 'polypeptide(L)'
;MTKKDDNGAPPTHTSIMIKTGLRAWGPAISLLLISCSTSAQPAKRLAPGDVVATVGSTPITLAEVDDKALQQPAGSFGEVKLVQALYEARRGALDEIIGDILLDQEAKARRLERAKLEEQEVGAKVVAVTDAEVADWYQANQ
;
A
#
# COMPACT_ATOMS: atom_id res chain seq x y z
N MET A 1 61.30 26.92 15.69
CA MET A 1 61.23 26.19 14.41
C MET A 1 59.76 25.94 14.08
N THR A 2 59.08 26.84 13.36
CA THR A 2 59.00 26.91 11.88
C THR A 2 58.27 25.68 11.32
N LYS A 3 57.04 25.74 10.84
CA LYS A 3 56.56 26.42 9.61
C LYS A 3 55.01 26.31 9.54
N LYS A 4 54.22 27.21 8.95
CA LYS A 4 54.54 28.40 8.14
C LYS A 4 54.22 28.29 6.65
N ASP A 5 53.21 27.53 6.20
CA ASP A 5 52.88 27.40 4.77
C ASP A 5 51.36 27.10 4.68
N ASP A 6 50.41 28.05 4.66
CA ASP A 6 50.06 29.08 3.66
C ASP A 6 49.10 28.59 2.56
N ASN A 7 47.91 29.22 2.54
CA ASN A 7 47.07 29.60 1.39
C ASN A 7 46.49 28.58 0.41
N GLY A 8 45.18 28.75 0.12
CA GLY A 8 44.60 28.22 -1.12
C GLY A 8 43.08 28.13 -1.26
N ALA A 9 42.31 29.14 -0.84
CA ALA A 9 40.99 29.39 -1.45
C ALA A 9 41.12 30.60 -2.40
N PRO A 10 40.24 30.80 -3.39
CA PRO A 10 39.57 29.89 -4.32
C PRO A 10 39.82 30.33 -5.80
N PRO A 11 39.40 29.57 -6.83
CA PRO A 11 39.05 30.21 -8.10
C PRO A 11 37.53 30.23 -8.30
N THR A 12 36.96 31.41 -8.01
CA THR A 12 35.78 31.95 -8.70
C THR A 12 36.04 31.93 -10.20
N HIS A 13 35.47 30.95 -10.91
CA HIS A 13 35.35 31.00 -12.37
C HIS A 13 34.09 31.79 -12.73
N THR A 14 34.27 33.06 -13.06
CA THR A 14 34.33 33.59 -14.43
C THR A 14 32.95 33.79 -15.03
N SER A 15 32.53 35.06 -14.98
CA SER A 15 31.46 35.65 -15.77
C SER A 15 31.54 35.21 -17.24
N ILE A 16 30.50 34.54 -17.72
CA ILE A 16 30.25 34.40 -19.16
C ILE A 16 29.36 35.57 -19.56
N MET A 17 29.99 36.68 -19.96
CA MET A 17 29.35 37.70 -20.79
C MET A 17 29.24 37.16 -22.22
N ILE A 18 28.06 36.69 -22.62
CA ILE A 18 27.75 36.49 -24.04
C ILE A 18 27.25 37.83 -24.59
N LYS A 19 28.16 38.54 -25.25
CA LYS A 19 27.83 39.55 -26.25
C LYS A 19 27.60 38.80 -27.57
N THR A 20 26.38 38.78 -28.08
CA THR A 20 26.14 38.46 -29.49
C THR A 20 25.04 39.35 -30.04
N GLY A 21 25.43 40.08 -31.07
CA GLY A 21 24.66 41.11 -31.73
C GLY A 21 23.53 40.57 -32.60
N LEU A 22 22.58 41.47 -32.77
CA LEU A 22 21.44 41.52 -33.65
C LEU A 22 21.69 40.97 -35.07
N ARG A 23 20.84 40.05 -35.53
CA ARG A 23 20.28 40.07 -36.90
C ARG A 23 19.01 39.20 -36.99
N ALA A 24 17.87 39.80 -36.68
CA ALA A 24 16.56 39.16 -36.79
C ALA A 24 16.01 39.37 -38.21
N TRP A 25 15.93 38.28 -38.99
CA TRP A 25 15.12 38.14 -40.20
C TRP A 25 14.58 36.71 -40.22
N GLY A 26 13.25 36.55 -40.15
CA GLY A 26 12.58 35.25 -40.31
C GLY A 26 11.31 35.13 -39.45
N PRO A 27 10.15 34.78 -40.04
CA PRO A 27 8.84 34.94 -39.43
C PRO A 27 8.60 34.01 -38.24
N ALA A 28 7.88 34.56 -37.25
CA ALA A 28 7.45 33.91 -36.03
C ALA A 28 6.61 32.65 -36.31
N ILE A 29 7.21 31.49 -36.05
CA ILE A 29 6.48 30.25 -35.76
C ILE A 29 6.70 30.00 -34.26
N SER A 30 5.76 30.49 -33.45
CA SER A 30 5.72 30.22 -32.02
C SER A 30 5.35 28.75 -31.80
N LEU A 31 6.36 27.87 -31.75
CA LEU A 31 6.22 26.55 -31.15
C LEU A 31 6.01 26.73 -29.64
N LEU A 32 4.76 26.71 -29.19
CA LEU A 32 4.43 26.47 -27.79
C LEU A 32 4.81 25.02 -27.46
N LEU A 33 6.04 24.81 -26.99
CA LEU A 33 6.38 23.61 -26.24
C LEU A 33 5.73 23.73 -24.86
N ILE A 34 4.49 23.26 -24.76
CA ILE A 34 3.85 22.97 -23.47
C ILE A 34 4.63 21.80 -22.87
N SER A 35 5.73 22.14 -22.20
CA SER A 35 6.44 21.23 -21.31
C SER A 35 5.51 20.99 -20.13
N CYS A 36 4.76 19.90 -20.19
CA CYS A 36 3.99 19.40 -19.06
C CYS A 36 5.01 18.90 -18.03
N SER A 37 5.55 19.82 -17.23
CA SER A 37 6.38 19.49 -16.07
C SER A 37 5.44 18.84 -15.07
N THR A 38 5.34 17.51 -15.12
CA THR A 38 4.78 16.73 -14.02
C THR A 38 5.71 16.93 -12.84
N SER A 39 5.44 17.95 -12.01
CA SER A 39 6.11 18.07 -10.73
C SER A 39 5.72 16.83 -9.95
N ALA A 40 6.68 15.95 -9.65
CA ALA A 40 6.46 14.81 -8.78
C ALA A 40 5.90 15.34 -7.45
N GLN A 41 4.59 15.26 -7.27
CA GLN A 41 3.99 15.67 -6.02
C GLN A 41 4.45 14.67 -4.95
N PRO A 42 4.92 15.14 -3.79
CA PRO A 42 5.30 14.25 -2.71
C PRO A 42 4.10 13.37 -2.37
N ALA A 43 4.34 12.06 -2.26
CA ALA A 43 3.29 11.11 -1.91
C ALA A 43 2.55 11.60 -0.66
N LYS A 44 1.23 11.79 -0.77
CA LYS A 44 0.40 12.21 0.35
C LYS A 44 0.58 11.20 1.48
N ARG A 45 1.06 11.65 2.64
CA ARG A 45 1.01 10.84 3.85
C ARG A 45 -0.44 10.71 4.27
N LEU A 46 -0.91 9.48 4.39
CA LEU A 46 -2.27 9.21 4.85
C LEU A 46 -2.39 9.58 6.34
N ALA A 47 -3.46 10.28 6.68
CA ALA A 47 -3.85 10.55 8.05
C ALA A 47 -4.78 9.42 8.56
N PRO A 48 -4.89 9.20 9.88
CA PRO A 48 -5.74 8.14 10.43
C PRO A 48 -7.21 8.20 9.96
N GLY A 49 -7.76 9.41 9.76
CA GLY A 49 -9.12 9.60 9.26
C GLY A 49 -9.28 9.53 7.74
N ASP A 50 -8.21 9.34 6.96
CA ASP A 50 -8.34 9.17 5.52
C ASP A 50 -9.04 7.83 5.22
N VAL A 51 -10.03 7.87 4.33
CA VAL A 51 -10.71 6.67 3.83
C VAL A 51 -9.77 5.94 2.87
N VAL A 52 -9.49 4.67 3.18
CA VAL A 52 -8.58 3.81 2.41
C VAL A 52 -9.32 2.76 1.57
N ALA A 53 -10.57 2.46 1.91
CA ALA A 53 -11.44 1.57 1.14
C ALA A 53 -12.92 1.87 1.42
N THR A 54 -13.81 1.31 0.60
CA THR A 54 -15.26 1.37 0.81
C THR A 54 -15.91 0.04 0.44
N VAL A 55 -16.84 -0.45 1.25
CA VAL A 55 -17.71 -1.60 0.92
C VAL A 55 -19.14 -1.07 0.74
N GLY A 56 -19.54 -0.88 -0.52
CA GLY A 56 -20.78 -0.16 -0.83
C GLY A 56 -20.72 1.27 -0.29
N SER A 57 -21.64 1.62 0.62
CA SER A 57 -21.67 2.93 1.29
C SER A 57 -20.90 2.99 2.61
N THR A 58 -20.28 1.89 3.04
CA THR A 58 -19.52 1.85 4.30
C THR A 58 -18.06 2.23 4.05
N PRO A 59 -17.58 3.39 4.54
CA PRO A 59 -16.17 3.75 4.44
C PRO A 59 -15.33 2.98 5.45
N ILE A 60 -14.09 2.67 5.07
CA ILE A 60 -13.06 2.10 5.95
C ILE A 60 -11.90 3.09 6.00
N THR A 61 -11.55 3.52 7.20
CA THR A 61 -10.48 4.49 7.46
C THR A 61 -9.14 3.82 7.73
N LEU A 62 -8.05 4.58 7.59
CA LEU A 62 -6.72 4.08 7.93
C LEU A 62 -6.62 3.66 9.41
N ALA A 63 -7.26 4.40 10.31
CA ALA A 63 -7.26 4.09 11.75
C ALA A 63 -7.84 2.69 12.03
N GLU A 64 -8.98 2.36 11.42
CA GLU A 64 -9.61 1.04 11.60
C GLU A 64 -8.71 -0.10 11.09
N VAL A 65 -8.05 0.11 9.95
CA VAL A 65 -7.10 -0.85 9.40
C VAL A 65 -5.88 -1.00 10.31
N ASP A 66 -5.35 0.11 10.83
CA ASP A 66 -4.20 0.09 11.75
C ASP A 66 -4.55 -0.60 13.07
N ASP A 67 -5.70 -0.31 13.65
CA ASP A 67 -6.16 -0.92 14.90
C ASP A 67 -6.27 -2.45 14.76
N LYS A 68 -6.79 -2.93 13.63
CA LYS A 68 -6.89 -4.37 13.33
C LYS A 68 -5.53 -4.97 12.99
N ALA A 69 -4.68 -4.28 12.23
CA ALA A 69 -3.35 -4.74 11.86
C ALA A 69 -2.43 -4.92 13.08
N LEU A 70 -2.51 -4.01 14.05
CA LEU A 70 -1.70 -4.05 15.28
C LEU A 70 -2.13 -5.16 16.26
N GLN A 71 -3.29 -5.77 16.06
CA GLN A 71 -3.72 -6.95 16.81
C GLN A 71 -3.04 -8.24 16.29
N GLN A 72 -2.47 -8.22 15.08
CA GLN A 72 -1.81 -9.38 14.53
C GLN A 72 -0.48 -9.65 15.28
N PRO A 73 -0.21 -10.91 15.69
CA PRO A 73 1.03 -11.23 16.37
C PRO A 73 2.25 -10.90 15.51
N ALA A 74 3.25 -10.25 16.10
CA ALA A 74 4.48 -9.90 15.38
C ALA A 74 5.19 -11.13 14.79
N GLY A 75 5.06 -12.29 15.43
CA GLY A 75 5.61 -13.56 14.96
C GLY A 75 5.00 -14.07 13.65
N SER A 76 3.83 -13.58 13.24
CA SER A 76 3.14 -13.99 12.00
C SER A 76 3.90 -13.60 10.73
N PHE A 77 4.82 -12.63 10.80
CA PHE A 77 5.54 -12.09 9.65
C PHE A 77 6.98 -12.62 9.50
N GLY A 78 7.44 -13.47 10.41
CA GLY A 78 8.79 -14.05 10.36
C GLY A 78 9.91 -13.00 10.28
N GLU A 79 10.86 -13.22 9.38
CA GLU A 79 12.08 -12.40 9.22
C GLU A 79 11.95 -11.27 8.18
N VAL A 80 10.72 -10.87 7.80
CA VAL A 80 10.55 -9.77 6.84
C VAL A 80 10.92 -8.42 7.46
N LYS A 81 11.27 -7.46 6.60
CA LYS A 81 11.53 -6.08 7.04
C LYS A 81 10.28 -5.50 7.69
N LEU A 82 10.46 -4.69 8.75
CA LEU A 82 9.35 -4.04 9.47
C LEU A 82 8.34 -3.32 8.54
N VAL A 83 8.83 -2.61 7.52
CA VAL A 83 7.97 -1.90 6.56
C VAL A 83 7.11 -2.87 5.75
N GLN A 84 7.66 -4.03 5.39
CA GLN A 84 6.93 -5.08 4.68
C GLN A 84 5.92 -5.76 5.61
N ALA A 85 6.31 -6.11 6.84
CA ALA A 85 5.41 -6.67 7.85
C ALA A 85 4.21 -5.74 8.08
N LEU A 86 4.45 -4.44 8.24
CA LEU A 86 3.36 -3.47 8.44
C LEU A 86 2.43 -3.38 7.22
N TYR A 87 2.96 -3.44 6.01
CA TYR A 87 2.14 -3.47 4.80
C TYR A 87 1.28 -4.73 4.74
N GLU A 88 1.86 -5.90 5.01
CA GLU A 88 1.14 -7.18 5.03
C GLU A 88 0.07 -7.21 6.12
N ALA A 89 0.39 -6.71 7.31
CA ALA A 89 -0.55 -6.60 8.42
C ALA A 89 -1.76 -5.74 8.03
N ARG A 90 -1.53 -4.56 7.46
CA ARG A 90 -2.58 -3.65 7.00
C ARG A 90 -3.42 -4.26 5.89
N ARG A 91 -2.79 -4.96 4.95
CA ARG A 91 -3.49 -5.64 3.86
C ARG A 91 -4.40 -6.74 4.40
N GLY A 92 -3.86 -7.63 5.24
CA GLY A 92 -4.65 -8.70 5.86
C GLY A 92 -5.79 -8.16 6.73
N ALA A 93 -5.51 -7.13 7.52
CA ALA A 93 -6.53 -6.44 8.30
C ALA A 93 -7.65 -5.84 7.45
N LEU A 94 -7.31 -5.21 6.32
CA LEU A 94 -8.29 -4.66 5.39
C LEU A 94 -9.14 -5.77 4.75
N ASP A 95 -8.51 -6.86 4.31
CA ASP A 95 -9.23 -8.02 3.74
C ASP A 95 -10.21 -8.63 4.74
N GLU A 96 -9.81 -8.74 6.02
CA GLU A 96 -10.67 -9.24 7.10
C GLU A 96 -11.84 -8.29 7.41
N ILE A 97 -11.59 -6.98 7.53
CA ILE A 97 -12.64 -5.98 7.74
C ILE A 97 -13.67 -6.01 6.59
N ILE A 98 -13.20 -6.12 5.35
CA ILE A 98 -14.08 -6.22 4.18
C ILE A 98 -14.93 -7.50 4.28
N GLY A 99 -14.31 -8.63 4.60
CA GLY A 99 -15.01 -9.90 4.78
C GLY A 99 -16.09 -9.82 5.86
N ASP A 100 -15.77 -9.24 7.01
CA ASP A 100 -16.72 -9.01 8.10
C ASP A 100 -17.92 -8.18 7.64
N ILE A 101 -17.68 -7.03 7.00
CA ILE A 101 -18.76 -6.15 6.53
C ILE A 101 -19.66 -6.89 5.54
N LEU A 102 -19.10 -7.66 4.62
CA LEU A 102 -19.88 -8.40 3.63
C LEU A 102 -20.75 -9.49 4.29
N LEU A 103 -20.20 -10.22 5.26
CA LEU A 103 -20.95 -11.22 6.02
C LEU A 103 -22.09 -10.59 6.83
N ASP A 104 -21.86 -9.44 7.47
CA ASP A 104 -22.91 -8.70 8.19
C ASP A 104 -24.00 -8.19 7.25
N GLN A 105 -23.61 -7.65 6.10
CA GLN A 105 -24.55 -7.17 5.09
C GLN A 105 -25.44 -8.31 4.59
N GLU A 106 -24.86 -9.48 4.31
CA GLU A 106 -25.62 -10.65 3.86
C GLU A 106 -26.53 -11.21 4.95
N ALA A 107 -26.02 -11.34 6.19
CA ALA A 107 -26.81 -11.79 7.32
C ALA A 107 -28.02 -10.86 7.54
N LYS A 108 -27.80 -9.54 7.50
CA LYS A 108 -28.85 -8.53 7.59
C LYS A 108 -29.83 -8.60 6.41
N ALA A 109 -29.36 -8.78 5.19
CA ALA A 109 -30.20 -8.91 4.00
C ALA A 109 -31.15 -10.12 4.12
N ARG A 110 -30.67 -11.23 4.70
CA ARG A 110 -31.46 -12.44 4.97
C ARG A 110 -32.22 -12.42 6.29
N ARG A 111 -32.05 -11.38 7.12
CA ARG A 111 -32.61 -11.27 8.47
C ARG A 111 -32.21 -12.46 9.36
N LEU A 112 -30.94 -12.85 9.27
CA LEU A 112 -30.31 -13.89 10.08
C LEU A 112 -29.22 -13.27 10.95
N GLU A 113 -28.88 -13.95 12.04
CA GLU A 113 -27.64 -13.71 12.77
C GLU A 113 -26.45 -14.23 11.96
N ARG A 114 -25.28 -13.59 12.06
CA ARG A 114 -24.08 -13.98 11.28
C ARG A 114 -23.70 -15.45 11.52
N ALA A 115 -23.70 -15.91 12.77
CA ALA A 115 -23.40 -17.30 13.10
C ALA A 115 -24.36 -18.31 12.43
N LYS A 116 -25.63 -17.92 12.24
CA LYS A 116 -26.61 -18.77 11.55
C LYS A 116 -26.36 -18.79 10.03
N LEU A 117 -25.91 -17.67 9.46
CA LEU A 117 -25.48 -17.63 8.05
C LEU A 117 -24.26 -18.54 7.84
N GLU A 118 -23.26 -18.46 8.72
CA GLU A 118 -22.04 -19.29 8.66
C GLU A 118 -22.37 -20.79 8.76
N GLU A 119 -23.25 -21.18 9.69
CA GLU A 119 -23.68 -22.57 9.81
C GLU A 119 -24.36 -23.07 8.53
N GLN A 120 -25.22 -22.26 7.91
CA GLN A 120 -25.92 -22.64 6.69
C GLN A 120 -24.99 -22.72 5.46
N GLU A 121 -24.02 -21.81 5.38
CA GLU A 121 -23.17 -21.68 4.19
C GLU A 121 -21.88 -22.49 4.26
N VAL A 122 -21.38 -22.80 5.46
CA VAL A 122 -20.15 -23.55 5.71
C VAL A 122 -20.45 -24.80 6.52
N GLY A 123 -20.88 -24.67 7.78
CA GLY A 123 -21.00 -25.79 8.73
C GLY A 123 -21.79 -26.98 8.19
N ALA A 124 -23.00 -26.73 7.70
CA ALA A 124 -23.90 -27.73 7.13
C ALA A 124 -23.39 -28.35 5.81
N LYS A 125 -22.35 -27.79 5.20
CA LYS A 125 -21.74 -28.28 3.95
C LYS A 125 -20.43 -29.02 4.17
N VAL A 126 -19.88 -28.99 5.39
CA VAL A 126 -18.68 -29.76 5.73
C VAL A 126 -19.07 -31.23 5.90
N VAL A 127 -18.56 -32.09 5.03
CA VAL A 127 -18.68 -33.55 5.18
C VAL A 127 -17.63 -34.01 6.20
N ALA A 128 -18.07 -34.74 7.22
CA ALA A 128 -17.16 -35.33 8.19
C ALA A 128 -16.30 -36.41 7.52
N VAL A 129 -14.98 -36.30 7.68
CA VAL A 129 -14.04 -37.32 7.22
C VAL A 129 -14.20 -38.56 8.09
N THR A 130 -14.36 -39.72 7.44
CA THR A 130 -14.54 -41.01 8.11
C THR A 130 -13.22 -41.72 8.35
N ASP A 131 -13.16 -42.60 9.36
CA ASP A 131 -11.97 -43.40 9.66
C ASP A 131 -11.54 -44.28 8.48
N ALA A 132 -12.51 -44.76 7.69
CA ALA A 132 -12.26 -45.54 6.49
C ALA A 132 -11.52 -44.72 5.42
N GLU A 133 -11.96 -43.49 5.15
CA GLU A 133 -11.29 -42.59 4.19
C GLU A 133 -9.86 -42.27 4.63
N VAL A 134 -9.63 -42.11 5.94
CA VAL A 134 -8.29 -41.89 6.49
C VAL A 134 -7.39 -43.11 6.27
N ALA A 135 -7.89 -44.32 6.55
CA ALA A 135 -7.14 -45.56 6.38
C ALA A 135 -6.80 -45.82 4.90
N ASP A 136 -7.77 -45.62 4.01
CA ASP A 136 -7.60 -45.78 2.56
C ASP A 136 -6.56 -44.80 2.02
N TRP A 137 -6.62 -43.52 2.44
CA TRP A 137 -5.62 -42.53 2.06
C TRP A 137 -4.23 -42.92 2.57
N TYR A 138 -4.10 -43.35 3.82
CA TYR A 138 -2.81 -43.75 4.38
C TYR A 138 -2.21 -44.93 3.61
N GLN A 139 -3.00 -45.98 3.34
CA GLN A 139 -2.54 -47.16 2.61
C GLN A 139 -2.12 -46.84 1.16
N ALA A 140 -2.76 -45.87 0.52
CA ALA A 140 -2.45 -45.46 -0.84
C ALA A 140 -1.18 -44.59 -0.97
N ASN A 141 -0.64 -44.06 0.13
CA ASN A 141 0.45 -43.07 0.12
C ASN A 141 1.66 -43.45 1.02
N GLN A 142 1.81 -44.74 1.37
CA GLN A 142 3.01 -45.23 2.08
C GLN A 142 4.20 -45.42 1.15
#